data_AF-A0A5F7ZTL4-F1
#
_entry.id   AF-A0A5F7ZTL4-F1
#
_cell.length_a   1.000
_cell.length_b   1.000
_cell.length_c   1.000
_cell.angle_alpha   90.00
_cell.angle_beta   90.00
_cell.angle_gamma   90.00
#
_symmetry.space_group_name_H-M   'P 1'
#
loop_
_entity.id
_entity.type
_entity.pdbx_description
1 polymer ?
#
loop_
_entity_poly.entity_id
_entity_poly.type
_entity_poly.pdbx_seq_one_letter_code
_entity_poly.pdbx_strand_id
1 'polypeptide(L)'
;MQVRVPVGTQIFVEIMNGKIIFFPSSELVDKCIGSRIHIVMKSDKEIVGTLLGFDDFVNMVLEDVTEFEITPEGRRITKLDQILLNGNNITMLVPGGEGPEV
;
A
#
# COMPACT_ATOMS: atom_id res chain seq x y z
N MET A 1 0.47 -17.02 -6.67
CA MET A 1 -0.01 -18.00 -5.68
C MET A 1 -1.36 -17.56 -5.13
N GLN A 2 -2.39 -18.41 -5.18
CA GLN A 2 -3.64 -18.13 -4.46
C GLN A 2 -3.50 -18.63 -3.03
N VAL A 3 -3.68 -17.77 -2.04
CA VAL A 3 -3.72 -18.14 -0.62
C VAL A 3 -5.17 -18.11 -0.18
N ARG A 4 -5.66 -19.24 0.35
CA ARG A 4 -7.02 -19.35 0.92
C ARG A 4 -6.92 -19.12 2.42
N VAL A 5 -7.59 -18.07 2.92
CA VAL A 5 -7.71 -17.84 4.37
C VAL A 5 -8.93 -18.59 4.96
N PRO A 6 -8.96 -18.86 6.28
CA PRO A 6 -10.00 -19.67 6.93
C PRO A 6 -11.44 -19.17 6.74
N VAL A 7 -11.64 -17.92 6.34
CA VAL A 7 -12.94 -17.28 6.09
C VAL A 7 -13.46 -17.45 4.65
N GLY A 8 -12.79 -18.23 3.81
CA GLY A 8 -13.27 -18.54 2.45
C GLY A 8 -12.89 -17.51 1.38
N THR A 9 -12.33 -16.38 1.77
CA THR A 9 -11.80 -15.36 0.86
C THR A 9 -10.52 -15.87 0.17
N GLN A 10 -10.51 -15.85 -1.17
CA GLN A 10 -9.30 -16.12 -1.95
C GLN A 10 -8.49 -14.83 -2.07
N ILE A 11 -7.29 -14.83 -1.49
CA ILE A 11 -6.33 -13.75 -1.64
C ILE A 11 -5.45 -14.13 -2.83
N PHE A 12 -5.50 -13.32 -3.87
CA PHE A 12 -4.54 -13.44 -4.96
C PHE A 12 -3.23 -12.84 -4.46
N VAL A 13 -2.20 -13.67 -4.43
CA VAL A 13 -0.83 -13.26 -4.11
C VAL A 13 0.00 -13.42 -5.37
N GLU A 14 0.38 -12.34 -6.02
CA GLU A 14 1.29 -12.41 -7.17
C GLU A 14 2.72 -12.15 -6.70
N ILE A 15 3.69 -12.93 -7.15
CA ILE A 15 5.10 -12.64 -6.86
C ILE A 15 5.67 -12.00 -8.12
N MET A 16 5.93 -10.71 -8.08
CA MET A 16 6.63 -9.99 -9.16
C MET A 16 7.99 -9.56 -8.63
N ASN A 17 9.08 -10.00 -9.26
CA ASN A 17 10.46 -9.62 -8.91
C ASN A 17 10.81 -9.81 -7.42
N GLY A 18 10.27 -10.86 -6.78
CA GLY A 18 10.50 -11.14 -5.35
C GLY A 18 9.65 -10.32 -4.38
N LYS A 19 8.82 -9.39 -4.86
CA LYS A 19 7.83 -8.66 -4.06
C LYS A 19 6.47 -9.40 -4.07
N ILE A 20 5.89 -9.56 -2.89
CA ILE A 20 4.57 -10.20 -2.69
C ILE A 20 3.48 -9.15 -2.92
N ILE A 21 2.72 -9.28 -4.01
CA ILE A 21 1.59 -8.44 -4.36
C ILE A 21 0.33 -9.03 -3.76
N PHE A 22 -0.26 -8.34 -2.78
CA PHE A 22 -1.58 -8.68 -2.25
C PHE A 22 -2.67 -7.94 -3.03
N PHE A 23 -3.61 -8.67 -3.63
CA PHE A 23 -4.87 -8.07 -4.05
C PHE A 23 -5.75 -7.91 -2.80
N PRO A 24 -6.06 -6.68 -2.37
CA PRO A 24 -6.81 -6.48 -1.14
C PRO A 24 -8.24 -6.97 -1.31
N SER A 25 -8.62 -7.99 -0.55
CA SER A 25 -10.00 -8.06 -0.08
C SER A 25 -10.18 -6.98 0.99
N SER A 26 -11.36 -6.35 1.04
CA SER A 26 -11.69 -5.32 2.04
C SER A 26 -11.40 -5.78 3.47
N GLU A 27 -11.61 -7.07 3.76
CA GLU A 27 -11.31 -7.71 5.05
C GLU A 27 -9.82 -7.65 5.47
N LEU A 28 -8.89 -7.61 4.52
CA LEU A 28 -7.45 -7.50 4.84
C LEU A 28 -7.04 -6.06 5.09
N VAL A 29 -7.62 -5.12 4.34
CA VAL A 29 -7.35 -3.69 4.53
C VAL A 29 -7.83 -3.25 5.92
N ASP A 30 -8.98 -3.76 6.36
CA ASP A 30 -9.52 -3.53 7.71
C ASP A 30 -8.55 -3.94 8.82
N LYS A 31 -7.88 -5.08 8.66
CA LYS A 31 -6.85 -5.55 9.61
C LYS A 31 -5.59 -4.68 9.65
N CYS A 32 -5.37 -3.86 8.64
CA CYS A 32 -4.21 -2.99 8.55
C CYS A 32 -4.48 -1.60 9.13
N ILE A 33 -5.71 -1.29 9.56
CA ILE A 33 -6.03 -0.03 10.22
C ILE A 33 -5.21 0.12 11.51
N GLY A 34 -4.64 1.31 11.71
CA GLY A 34 -3.70 1.62 12.79
C GLY A 34 -2.29 1.05 12.60
N SER A 35 -2.03 0.32 11.51
CA SER A 35 -0.71 -0.22 11.20
C SER A 35 -0.03 0.58 10.11
N ARG A 36 1.31 0.56 10.13
CA ARG A 36 2.13 1.12 9.06
C ARG A 36 1.99 0.24 7.82
N ILE A 37 1.71 0.84 6.68
CA ILE A 37 1.58 0.17 5.38
C ILE A 37 2.47 0.85 4.35
N HIS A 38 2.95 0.05 3.41
CA HIS A 38 3.65 0.50 2.23
C HIS A 38 2.76 0.25 1.00
N ILE A 39 2.52 1.31 0.25
CA ILE A 39 1.61 1.35 -0.88
C ILE A 39 2.43 1.64 -2.15
N VAL A 40 2.28 0.78 -3.14
CA VAL A 40 2.89 0.98 -4.46
C VAL A 40 1.80 1.48 -5.40
N MET A 41 2.04 2.61 -6.04
CA MET A 41 1.11 3.22 -7.00
C MET A 41 1.33 2.65 -8.41
N LYS A 42 0.45 3.01 -9.35
CA LYS A 42 0.63 2.70 -10.79
C LYS A 42 1.75 3.52 -11.44
N SER A 43 2.04 4.70 -10.90
CA SER A 43 3.18 5.53 -11.27
C SER A 43 4.45 5.08 -10.53
N ASP A 44 5.59 5.69 -10.84
CA ASP A 44 6.85 5.49 -10.11
C ASP A 44 6.84 6.20 -8.73
N LYS A 45 5.76 5.98 -7.98
CA LYS A 45 5.50 6.56 -6.66
C LYS A 45 5.16 5.45 -5.67
N GLU A 46 5.84 5.48 -4.53
CA GLU A 46 5.64 4.58 -3.40
C GLU A 46 5.34 5.42 -2.15
N ILE A 47 4.42 4.97 -1.30
CA ILE A 47 3.94 5.73 -0.14
C ILE A 47 3.99 4.83 1.08
N VAL A 48 4.62 5.30 2.16
CA VAL A 48 4.61 4.61 3.45
C VAL A 48 3.91 5.48 4.47
N GLY A 49 2.94 4.95 5.20
CA GLY A 49 2.22 5.70 6.23
C GLY A 49 1.38 4.79 7.11
N THR A 50 0.79 5.34 8.17
CA THR A 50 -0.13 4.62 9.05
C THR A 50 -1.55 4.71 8.48
N LEU A 51 -2.21 3.58 8.26
CA LEU A 51 -3.58 3.55 7.73
C LEU A 51 -4.58 3.96 8.80
N LEU A 52 -5.30 5.07 8.60
CA LEU A 52 -6.35 5.51 9.51
C LEU A 52 -7.73 4.94 9.15
N GLY A 53 -7.97 4.70 7.86
CA GLY A 53 -9.23 4.15 7.38
C GLY A 53 -9.28 4.10 5.86
N PHE A 54 -10.29 3.42 5.35
CA PHE A 54 -10.54 3.29 3.92
C PHE A 54 -12.06 3.25 3.64
N ASP A 55 -12.45 3.41 2.37
CA ASP A 55 -13.84 3.29 1.91
C ASP A 55 -14.04 2.09 0.97
N ASP A 56 -15.27 1.90 0.48
CA ASP A 56 -15.62 0.82 -0.45
C ASP A 56 -14.86 0.89 -1.79
N PHE A 57 -14.31 2.05 -2.13
CA PHE A 57 -13.48 2.28 -3.33
C PHE A 57 -11.98 2.17 -3.03
N VAL A 58 -11.62 1.78 -1.80
CA VAL A 58 -10.24 1.65 -1.34
C VAL A 58 -9.49 3.00 -1.41
N ASN A 59 -10.21 4.12 -1.31
CA ASN A 59 -9.58 5.39 -0.99
C ASN A 59 -9.10 5.32 0.46
N MET A 60 -7.87 5.74 0.73
CA MET A 60 -7.23 5.54 2.03
C MET A 60 -6.86 6.86 2.68
N VAL A 61 -7.12 6.99 3.97
CA VAL A 61 -6.59 8.08 4.79
C VAL A 61 -5.34 7.57 5.49
N LEU A 62 -4.21 8.26 5.30
CA LEU A 62 -2.93 7.90 5.91
C LEU A 62 -2.37 9.05 6.73
N GLU A 63 -1.67 8.75 7.82
CA GLU A 63 -0.88 9.69 8.61
C GLU A 63 0.61 9.31 8.66
N ASP A 64 1.46 10.24 9.11
CA ASP A 64 2.92 10.07 9.21
C ASP A 64 3.56 9.57 7.91
N VAL A 65 3.15 10.21 6.82
CA VAL A 65 3.36 9.74 5.47
C VAL A 65 4.75 10.11 4.95
N THR A 66 5.40 9.15 4.32
CA THR A 66 6.61 9.35 3.53
C THR A 66 6.33 8.90 2.10
N GLU A 67 6.36 9.86 1.18
CA GLU A 67 6.23 9.63 -0.25
C GLU A 67 7.61 9.51 -0.88
N PHE A 68 7.78 8.50 -1.72
CA PHE A 68 8.96 8.25 -2.53
C PHE A 68 8.56 8.34 -4.01
N GLU A 69 9.19 9.23 -4.75
CA GLU A 69 8.95 9.41 -6.18
C GLU A 69 10.27 9.22 -6.94
N ILE A 70 10.26 8.42 -7.99
CA ILE A 70 11.39 8.30 -8.90
C ILE A 70 11.26 9.40 -9.95
N THR A 71 12.24 10.29 -9.99
CA THR A 71 12.35 11.36 -10.99
C THR A 71 13.58 11.11 -11.87
N PRO A 72 13.67 11.73 -13.06
CA PRO A 72 14.87 11.64 -13.90
C PRO A 72 16.16 12.14 -13.20
N GLU A 73 16.01 12.99 -12.17
CA GLU A 73 17.08 13.58 -11.39
C GLU A 73 17.47 12.74 -10.16
N GLY A 74 16.73 11.65 -9.89
CA GLY A 74 16.92 10.77 -8.74
C GLY A 74 15.65 10.55 -7.94
N ARG A 75 15.79 10.08 -6.70
CA ARG A 75 14.65 9.78 -5.82
C ARG A 75 14.30 11.02 -4.98
N ARG A 76 13.05 11.46 -5.08
CA ARG A 76 12.49 12.51 -4.23
C ARG A 76 11.77 11.89 -3.05
N ILE A 77 12.05 12.40 -1.84
CA ILE A 77 11.39 11.96 -0.60
C ILE A 77 10.64 13.15 -0.03
N THR A 78 9.34 12.99 0.22
CA THR A 78 8.48 14.02 0.79
C THR A 78 7.79 13.47 2.04
N LYS A 79 7.83 14.20 3.15
CA LYS A 79 7.07 13.87 4.35
C LYS A 79 5.82 14.72 4.44
N LEU A 80 4.70 14.09 4.80
CA LEU A 80 3.39 14.73 4.90
C LEU A 80 2.70 14.22 6.16
N ASP A 81 2.01 15.11 6.88
CA ASP A 81 1.35 14.74 8.14
C ASP A 81 0.16 13.82 7.89
N GLN A 82 -0.66 14.13 6.88
CA GLN A 82 -1.83 13.34 6.51
C GLN A 82 -2.15 13.48 5.02
N ILE A 83 -2.59 12.40 4.38
CA ILE A 83 -3.08 12.42 2.99
C ILE A 83 -4.37 11.61 2.83
N LEU A 84 -5.15 11.96 1.81
CA LEU A 84 -6.17 11.10 1.22
C LEU A 84 -5.62 10.53 -0.10
N LEU A 85 -5.48 9.22 -0.16
CA LEU A 85 -4.99 8.50 -1.33
C LEU A 85 -6.13 7.93 -2.15
N ASN A 86 -6.09 8.15 -3.47
CA ASN A 86 -7.09 7.63 -4.39
C ASN A 86 -6.87 6.14 -4.69
N GLY A 87 -7.86 5.30 -4.40
CA GLY A 87 -7.80 3.85 -4.57
C GLY A 87 -7.57 3.39 -6.00
N ASN A 88 -7.97 4.18 -7.00
CA ASN A 88 -7.82 3.81 -8.41
C ASN A 88 -6.35 3.71 -8.88
N ASN A 89 -5.44 4.39 -8.19
CA ASN A 89 -4.02 4.44 -8.52
C ASN A 89 -3.18 3.46 -7.71
N ILE A 90 -3.79 2.71 -6.79
CA ILE A 90 -3.10 1.72 -5.96
C ILE A 90 -2.87 0.45 -6.78
N THR A 91 -1.63 -0.01 -6.83
CA THR A 91 -1.23 -1.28 -7.44
C THR A 91 -1.08 -2.37 -6.39
N MET A 92 -0.47 -2.02 -5.24
CA MET A 92 -0.10 -2.99 -4.21
C MET A 92 -0.15 -2.36 -2.81
N LEU A 93 -0.52 -3.18 -1.83
CA LEU A 93 -0.46 -2.86 -0.42
C LEU A 93 0.41 -3.90 0.30
N VAL A 94 1.37 -3.43 1.09
CA VAL A 94 2.30 -4.24 1.87
C VAL A 94 2.20 -3.83 3.34
N PRO A 95 1.52 -4.62 4.19
CA PRO A 95 1.45 -4.36 5.61
C PRO A 95 2.84 -4.43 6.26
N GLY A 96 3.16 -3.46 7.13
CA GLY A 96 4.44 -3.40 7.85
C GLY A 96 5.66 -3.05 6.99
N GLY A 97 5.47 -2.68 5.72
CA GLY A 97 6.59 -2.30 4.85
C GLY A 97 7.25 -0.98 5.27
N GLU A 98 8.59 -0.95 5.24
CA GLU A 98 9.39 0.24 5.57
C GLU A 98 9.63 1.17 4.36
N GLY A 99 9.17 0.75 3.17
CA GLY A 99 9.41 1.42 1.90
C GLY A 99 10.53 0.75 1.10
N PRO A 100 10.93 1.35 -0.03
CA PRO A 100 12.02 0.82 -0.85
C PRO A 100 13.37 0.99 -0.14
N GLU A 101 14.11 -0.11 0.05
CA GLU A 101 15.52 -0.08 0.47
C GLU A 101 16.31 0.84 -0.49
N VAL A 102 17.15 1.70 0.09
CA VAL A 102 18.00 2.66 -0.62
C VAL A 102 19.16 1.97 -1.32
#